data_AF-A0A1A2CP93-F1
#
_entry.id   AF-A0A1A2CP93-F1
#
_cell.length_a   1.000
_cell.length_b   1.000
_cell.length_c   1.000
_cell.angle_alpha   90.00
_cell.angle_beta   90.00
_cell.angle_gamma   90.00
#
_symmetry.space_group_name_H-M   'P 1'
#
loop_
_entity.id
_entity.type
_entity.pdbx_description
1 polymer ?
#
loop_
_entity_poly.entity_id
_entity_poly.type
_entity_poly.pdbx_seq_one_letter_code
_entity_poly.pdbx_strand_id
1 'polypeptide(L)'
;MSRIDRVLAAARRRYRRLTAAEVPDALRSGAVLVDIRPQAQRFREGEVPGALVIERNVLEWRCDPTSDARLPEAVDDDVEWVIVCSEGYTSSLAAAALLDLGLHRATDVIGGYHALAGSGVLDQLAGGVGDPRHGVLADAASTSRRWI
;
A
#
# COMPACT_ATOMS: atom_id res chain seq x y z
N MET A 1 -27.25 -6.10 5.70
CA MET A 1 -25.78 -6.16 5.56
C MET A 1 -25.41 -7.30 4.64
N SER A 2 -24.72 -6.99 3.54
CA SER A 2 -24.34 -7.94 2.49
C SER A 2 -23.30 -8.95 2.98
N ARG A 3 -22.99 -9.99 2.18
CA ARG A 3 -21.90 -10.93 2.51
C ARG A 3 -20.55 -10.23 2.48
N ILE A 4 -20.29 -9.37 1.49
CA ILE A 4 -19.04 -8.63 1.38
C ILE A 4 -18.86 -7.65 2.54
N ASP A 5 -19.93 -7.00 3.02
CA ASP A 5 -19.87 -6.13 4.21
C ASP A 5 -19.41 -6.92 5.44
N ARG A 6 -19.86 -8.17 5.59
CA ARG A 6 -19.46 -9.03 6.73
C ARG A 6 -18.00 -9.43 6.63
N VAL A 7 -17.55 -9.81 5.44
CA VAL A 7 -16.13 -10.14 5.18
C VAL A 7 -15.25 -8.93 5.46
N LEU A 8 -15.61 -7.76 4.96
CA LEU A 8 -14.88 -6.52 5.19
C LEU A 8 -14.85 -6.13 6.67
N ALA A 9 -16.00 -6.20 7.35
CA ALA A 9 -16.05 -5.92 8.78
C ALA A 9 -15.21 -6.91 9.60
N ALA A 10 -15.14 -8.18 9.18
CA ALA A 10 -14.28 -9.18 9.80
C ALA A 10 -12.79 -8.89 9.57
N ALA A 11 -12.39 -8.55 8.35
CA ALA A 11 -11.02 -8.16 8.03
C ALA A 11 -10.55 -6.99 8.90
N ARG A 12 -11.34 -5.91 8.97
CA ARG A 12 -11.01 -4.69 9.72
C ARG A 12 -10.90 -4.88 11.25
N ARG A 13 -11.35 -6.01 11.80
CA ARG A 13 -11.18 -6.33 13.23
C ARG A 13 -9.83 -6.98 13.55
N ARG A 14 -9.07 -7.40 12.54
CA ARG A 14 -7.81 -8.16 12.73
C ARG A 14 -6.60 -7.27 12.98
N TYR A 15 -6.69 -5.97 12.71
CA TYR A 15 -5.57 -5.03 12.78
C TYR A 15 -6.06 -3.60 12.99
N ARG A 16 -5.16 -2.70 13.40
CA ARG A 16 -5.44 -1.27 13.56
C ARG A 16 -5.23 -0.55 12.23
N ARG A 17 -6.29 0.07 11.71
CA ARG A 17 -6.25 0.89 10.49
C ARG A 17 -5.69 2.28 10.77
N LEU A 18 -5.00 2.87 9.81
CA LEU A 18 -4.49 4.24 9.91
C LEU A 18 -5.53 5.24 9.43
N THR A 19 -5.66 6.37 10.12
CA THR A 19 -6.26 7.59 9.56
C THR A 19 -5.30 8.20 8.53
N ALA A 20 -5.82 9.02 7.61
CA ALA A 20 -5.00 9.72 6.63
C ALA A 20 -3.90 10.58 7.29
N ALA A 21 -4.20 11.23 8.41
CA ALA A 21 -3.27 12.10 9.13
C ALA A 21 -2.10 11.33 9.80
N GLU A 22 -2.25 10.03 10.08
CA GLU A 22 -1.19 9.21 10.67
C GLU A 22 -0.19 8.70 9.63
N VAL A 23 -0.54 8.71 8.34
CA VAL A 23 0.32 8.16 7.28
C VAL A 23 1.70 8.82 7.25
N PRO A 24 1.84 10.16 7.29
CA PRO A 24 3.17 10.78 7.30
C PRO A 24 4.07 10.33 8.47
N ASP A 25 3.51 10.12 9.67
CA ASP A 25 4.27 9.62 10.82
C ASP A 25 4.66 8.15 10.68
N ALA A 26 3.78 7.33 10.09
CA ALA A 26 4.10 5.93 9.79
C ALA A 26 5.28 5.83 8.81
N LEU A 27 5.28 6.65 7.75
CA LEU A 27 6.38 6.67 6.77
C LEU A 27 7.70 7.16 7.39
N ARG A 28 7.66 8.21 8.23
CA ARG A 28 8.84 8.64 9.01
C ARG A 28 9.39 7.54 9.92
N SER A 29 8.52 6.62 10.35
CA SER A 29 8.87 5.48 11.19
C SER A 29 9.30 4.24 10.40
N GLY A 30 9.38 4.34 9.06
CA GLY A 30 9.86 3.28 8.17
C GLY A 30 8.76 2.40 7.55
N ALA A 31 7.49 2.77 7.66
CA ALA A 31 6.42 2.06 6.95
C ALA A 31 6.52 2.23 5.42
N VAL A 32 6.07 1.22 4.67
CA VAL A 32 6.06 1.21 3.21
C VAL A 32 4.64 1.46 2.71
N LEU A 33 4.44 2.58 2.03
CA LEU A 33 3.15 2.92 1.42
C LEU A 33 2.97 2.17 0.10
N VAL A 34 1.84 1.49 -0.08
CA VAL A 34 1.55 0.72 -1.28
C VAL A 34 0.22 1.16 -1.88
N ASP A 35 0.24 1.61 -3.13
CA ASP A 35 -0.97 1.90 -3.89
C ASP A 35 -1.36 0.69 -4.76
N ILE A 36 -2.50 0.08 -4.43
CA ILE A 36 -3.02 -1.10 -5.12
C ILE A 36 -4.07 -0.79 -6.18
N ARG A 37 -4.29 0.49 -6.48
CA ARG A 37 -5.28 0.91 -7.49
C ARG A 37 -4.79 0.56 -8.90
N PRO A 38 -5.68 0.06 -9.78
CA PRO A 38 -5.36 -0.12 -11.19
C PRO A 38 -4.88 1.19 -11.82
N GLN A 39 -3.97 1.10 -12.80
CA GLN A 39 -3.44 2.28 -13.50
C GLN A 39 -4.53 3.24 -13.99
N ALA A 40 -5.63 2.73 -14.57
CA ALA A 40 -6.73 3.55 -15.06
C ALA A 40 -7.48 4.33 -13.95
N GLN A 41 -7.41 3.86 -12.71
CA GLN A 41 -7.96 4.58 -11.56
C GLN A 41 -6.99 5.68 -11.09
N ARG A 42 -5.70 5.38 -10.98
CA ARG A 42 -4.66 6.36 -10.64
C ARG A 42 -4.58 7.50 -11.67
N PHE A 43 -4.72 7.17 -12.95
CA PHE A 43 -4.79 8.19 -14.01
C PHE A 43 -5.95 9.17 -13.85
N ARG A 44 -7.09 8.72 -13.31
CA ARG A 44 -8.28 9.57 -13.10
C ARG A 44 -8.26 10.32 -11.78
N GLU A 45 -7.81 9.66 -10.73
CA GLU A 45 -7.86 10.19 -9.37
C GLU A 45 -6.61 11.00 -8.99
N GLY A 46 -5.46 10.62 -9.53
CA GLY A 46 -4.12 11.10 -9.15
C GLY A 46 -3.28 10.02 -8.47
N GLU A 47 -1.97 10.23 -8.44
CA GLU A 47 -0.99 9.34 -7.81
C GLU A 47 -0.84 9.63 -6.32
N VAL A 48 -0.33 8.65 -5.56
CA VAL A 48 0.08 8.85 -4.16
C VAL A 48 1.61 9.05 -4.13
N PRO A 49 2.11 10.25 -3.83
CA PRO A 49 3.56 10.50 -3.79
C PRO A 49 4.28 9.58 -2.80
N GLY A 50 5.38 8.97 -3.24
CA GLY A 50 6.19 8.07 -2.41
C GLY A 50 5.60 6.67 -2.21
N ALA A 51 4.44 6.34 -2.79
CA ALA A 51 3.90 4.99 -2.71
C ALA A 51 4.53 4.06 -3.77
N LEU A 52 4.79 2.81 -3.37
CA LEU A 52 5.04 1.73 -4.31
C LEU A 52 3.74 1.36 -5.01
N VAL A 53 3.77 1.34 -6.33
CA VAL A 53 2.61 0.93 -7.14
C VAL A 53 2.66 -0.58 -7.31
N ILE A 54 1.75 -1.28 -6.64
CA ILE A 54 1.62 -2.74 -6.73
C ILE A 54 0.14 -3.05 -6.92
N GLU A 55 -0.30 -3.31 -8.15
CA GLU A 55 -1.71 -3.65 -8.36
C GLU A 55 -2.13 -4.89 -7.56
N ARG A 56 -3.40 -4.91 -7.13
CA ARG A 56 -3.93 -5.88 -6.16
C ARG A 56 -3.66 -7.34 -6.55
N ASN A 57 -3.58 -7.65 -7.84
CA ASN A 57 -3.44 -9.00 -8.38
C ASN A 57 -2.10 -9.67 -8.09
N VAL A 58 -1.06 -8.92 -7.73
CA VAL A 58 0.29 -9.45 -7.47
C VAL A 58 0.80 -9.16 -6.06
N LEU A 59 -0.01 -8.50 -5.22
CA LEU A 59 0.43 -7.94 -3.94
C LEU A 59 1.11 -8.98 -3.04
N GLU A 60 0.48 -10.14 -2.84
CA GLU A 60 0.94 -11.21 -1.97
C GLU A 60 2.37 -11.64 -2.33
N TRP A 61 2.63 -11.91 -3.61
CA TRP A 61 3.95 -12.32 -4.10
C TRP A 61 5.01 -11.24 -3.99
N ARG A 62 4.62 -9.95 -4.03
CA ARG A 62 5.55 -8.82 -3.94
C ARG A 62 5.92 -8.50 -2.49
N CYS A 63 5.00 -8.70 -1.55
CA CYS A 63 5.21 -8.39 -0.13
C CYS A 63 5.78 -9.55 0.70
N ASP A 64 5.64 -10.80 0.26
CA ASP A 64 6.17 -11.98 0.96
C ASP A 64 7.71 -12.04 0.88
N PRO A 65 8.45 -11.96 2.01
CA PRO A 65 9.92 -11.99 2.01
C PRO A 65 10.49 -13.34 1.58
N THR A 66 9.69 -14.41 1.56
CA THR A 66 10.08 -15.75 1.11
C THR A 66 9.81 -16.00 -0.38
N SER A 67 9.08 -15.09 -1.04
CA SER A 67 8.74 -15.19 -2.46
C SER A 67 9.94 -14.88 -3.36
N ASP A 68 10.09 -15.66 -4.44
CA ASP A 68 11.05 -15.38 -5.53
C ASP A 68 10.74 -14.07 -6.28
N ALA A 69 9.48 -13.63 -6.23
CA ALA A 69 9.00 -12.42 -6.90
C ALA A 69 8.94 -11.19 -5.96
N ARG A 70 9.46 -11.30 -4.75
CA ARG A 70 9.39 -10.23 -3.74
C ARG A 70 10.05 -8.95 -4.22
N LEU A 71 9.58 -7.84 -3.67
CA LEU A 71 10.26 -6.56 -3.83
C LEU A 71 11.45 -6.44 -2.85
N PRO A 72 12.44 -5.56 -3.14
CA PRO A 72 13.55 -5.31 -2.23
C PRO A 72 13.13 -4.87 -0.82
N GLU A 73 11.98 -4.21 -0.69
CA GLU A 73 11.42 -3.73 0.58
C GLU A 73 10.86 -4.86 1.44
N ALA A 74 10.56 -6.04 0.87
CA ALA A 74 10.10 -7.22 1.60
C ALA A 74 11.30 -7.95 2.24
N VAL A 75 11.91 -7.31 3.23
CA VAL A 75 13.14 -7.80 3.88
C VAL A 75 12.88 -8.87 4.95
N ASP A 76 11.74 -8.78 5.66
CA ASP A 76 11.30 -9.70 6.70
C ASP A 76 9.79 -9.49 7.01
N ASP A 77 9.28 -10.20 8.01
CA ASP A 77 7.87 -10.14 8.45
C ASP A 77 7.54 -8.86 9.25
N ASP A 78 8.54 -8.07 9.67
CA ASP A 78 8.42 -6.85 10.48
C ASP A 78 8.23 -5.58 9.61
N VAL A 79 8.12 -5.71 8.29
CA VAL A 79 7.81 -4.59 7.39
C VAL A 79 6.36 -4.12 7.58
N GLU A 80 6.18 -2.83 7.89
CA GLU A 80 4.86 -2.22 7.99
C GLU A 80 4.32 -1.81 6.62
N TRP A 81 3.57 -2.71 6.00
CA TRP A 81 2.89 -2.47 4.74
C TRP A 81 1.60 -1.65 4.95
N VAL A 82 1.57 -0.41 4.48
CA VAL A 82 0.40 0.47 4.53
C VAL A 82 -0.29 0.47 3.17
N ILE A 83 -1.39 -0.28 3.06
CA ILE A 83 -2.07 -0.49 1.78
C ILE A 83 -3.13 0.59 1.53
N VAL A 84 -3.08 1.20 0.34
CA VAL A 84 -4.02 2.22 -0.12
C VAL A 84 -4.76 1.72 -1.36
N CYS A 85 -6.09 1.81 -1.30
CA CYS A 85 -6.94 1.78 -2.49
C CYS A 85 -7.72 3.09 -2.58
N SER A 86 -8.69 3.21 -3.47
CA SER A 86 -9.44 4.47 -3.66
C SER A 86 -10.20 4.91 -2.41
N GLU A 87 -11.03 4.05 -1.81
CA GLU A 87 -11.92 4.42 -0.68
C GLU A 87 -11.67 3.61 0.62
N GLY A 88 -10.63 2.79 0.66
CA GLY A 88 -10.30 2.00 1.85
C GLY A 88 -11.14 0.71 2.04
N TYR A 89 -11.78 0.19 0.98
CA TYR A 89 -12.49 -1.09 0.99
C TYR A 89 -11.58 -2.26 0.61
N THR A 90 -11.08 -2.25 -0.63
CA THR A 90 -10.20 -3.30 -1.17
C THR A 90 -8.89 -3.41 -0.40
N SER A 91 -8.33 -2.28 0.04
CA SER A 91 -7.10 -2.26 0.85
C SER A 91 -7.27 -2.98 2.18
N SER A 92 -8.46 -2.95 2.80
CA SER A 92 -8.68 -3.69 4.04
C SER A 92 -8.65 -5.21 3.82
N LEU A 93 -9.19 -5.66 2.69
CA LEU A 93 -9.15 -7.08 2.31
C LEU A 93 -7.74 -7.50 1.94
N ALA A 94 -6.98 -6.61 1.29
CA ALA A 94 -5.59 -6.83 0.94
C ALA A 94 -4.69 -6.94 2.18
N ALA A 95 -4.82 -6.02 3.14
CA ALA A 95 -4.11 -6.10 4.41
C ALA A 95 -4.41 -7.42 5.14
N ALA A 96 -5.68 -7.84 5.19
CA ALA A 96 -6.04 -9.13 5.78
C ALA A 96 -5.40 -10.34 5.08
N ALA A 97 -5.26 -10.31 3.75
CA ALA A 97 -4.57 -11.35 3.00
C ALA A 97 -3.06 -11.39 3.32
N LEU A 98 -2.42 -10.22 3.49
CA LEU A 98 -1.03 -10.16 3.93
C LEU A 98 -0.86 -10.69 5.37
N LEU A 99 -1.81 -10.42 6.27
CA LEU A 99 -1.82 -11.01 7.61
C LEU A 99 -1.94 -12.54 7.57
N ASP A 100 -2.67 -13.11 6.60
CA ASP A 100 -2.77 -14.58 6.43
C ASP A 100 -1.42 -15.21 6.03
N LEU A 101 -0.49 -14.43 5.47
CA LEU A 101 0.88 -14.86 5.16
C LEU A 101 1.86 -14.70 6.33
N GLY A 102 1.44 -14.10 7.44
CA GLY A 102 2.31 -13.81 8.58
C GLY A 102 2.91 -12.40 8.61
N LEU A 103 2.61 -11.55 7.61
CA LEU A 103 3.06 -10.15 7.55
C LEU A 103 2.26 -9.30 8.54
N HIS A 104 2.58 -9.47 9.82
CA HIS A 104 1.76 -9.09 10.96
C HIS A 104 1.57 -7.57 11.15
N ARG A 105 2.40 -6.75 10.50
CA ARG A 105 2.29 -5.28 10.50
C ARG A 105 1.51 -4.72 9.30
N ALA A 106 0.93 -5.56 8.45
CA ALA A 106 0.11 -5.09 7.34
C ALA A 106 -1.14 -4.34 7.84
N THR A 107 -1.38 -3.16 7.27
CA THR A 107 -2.52 -2.30 7.60
C THR A 107 -3.05 -1.57 6.36
N ASP A 108 -4.12 -0.79 6.53
CA ASP A 108 -4.69 0.04 5.47
C ASP A 108 -5.13 1.42 5.96
N VAL A 109 -5.36 2.32 5.01
CA VAL A 109 -5.81 3.69 5.29
C VAL A 109 -7.33 3.78 5.27
N ILE A 110 -7.91 4.31 6.35
CA ILE A 110 -9.34 4.62 6.46
C ILE A 110 -9.69 5.66 5.38
N GLY A 111 -10.61 5.30 4.48
CA GLY A 111 -11.06 6.16 3.38
C GLY A 111 -10.10 6.22 2.18
N GLY A 112 -8.99 5.48 2.21
CA GLY A 112 -8.08 5.33 1.07
C GLY A 112 -7.51 6.64 0.53
N TYR A 113 -7.28 6.66 -0.78
CA TYR A 113 -6.82 7.83 -1.53
C TYR A 113 -7.71 9.06 -1.28
N HIS A 114 -9.03 8.89 -1.28
CA HIS A 114 -9.95 10.01 -1.08
C HIS A 114 -9.77 10.70 0.28
N ALA A 115 -9.47 9.93 1.33
CA ALA A 115 -9.16 10.53 2.63
C ALA A 115 -7.82 11.27 2.62
N LEU A 116 -6.77 10.72 1.99
CA LEU A 116 -5.47 11.37 1.85
C LEU A 116 -5.57 12.70 1.07
N ALA A 117 -6.33 12.69 -0.03
CA ALA A 117 -6.59 13.87 -0.84
C ALA A 117 -7.41 14.91 -0.06
N GLY A 118 -8.50 14.47 0.58
CA GLY A 118 -9.41 15.34 1.33
C GLY A 118 -8.78 15.97 2.57
N SER A 119 -7.72 15.38 3.12
CA SER A 119 -6.99 15.91 4.29
C SER A 119 -5.71 16.68 3.94
N GLY A 120 -5.41 16.90 2.66
CA GLY A 120 -4.19 17.58 2.20
C GLY A 120 -2.90 16.80 2.47
N VAL A 121 -3.00 15.49 2.77
CA VAL A 121 -1.82 14.65 3.05
C VAL A 121 -1.02 14.39 1.78
N LEU A 122 -1.66 14.30 0.61
CA LEU A 122 -0.94 14.14 -0.65
C LEU A 122 0.06 15.28 -0.91
N ASP A 123 -0.30 16.52 -0.58
CA ASP A 123 0.58 17.68 -0.72
C ASP A 123 1.77 17.60 0.25
N GLN A 124 1.53 17.13 1.48
CA GLN A 124 2.61 16.91 2.47
C GLN A 124 3.59 15.84 1.99
N LEU A 125 3.06 14.74 1.44
CA LEU A 125 3.89 13.66 0.88
C LEU A 125 4.70 14.16 -0.31
N ALA A 126 4.11 14.95 -1.21
CA ALA A 126 4.82 15.54 -2.36
C ALA A 126 5.95 16.49 -1.92
N GLY A 127 5.75 17.27 -0.86
CA GLY A 127 6.78 18.17 -0.31
C GLY A 127 7.97 17.44 0.32
N GLY A 128 7.81 16.18 0.73
CA GLY A 128 8.86 15.34 1.30
C GLY A 128 9.76 14.65 0.28
N VAL A 129 9.33 14.54 -0.99
CA VAL A 129 10.09 13.88 -2.09
C VAL A 129 11.39 14.61 -2.44
N GLY A 130 11.61 15.82 -1.90
CA GLY A 130 12.87 16.56 -2.01
C GLY A 130 13.97 16.19 -1.00
N ASP A 131 13.71 15.31 -0.02
CA ASP A 131 14.75 14.84 0.92
C ASP A 131 15.53 13.64 0.32
N PRO A 132 16.85 13.77 0.06
CA PRO A 132 17.67 12.73 -0.57
C PRO A 132 17.77 11.41 0.22
N ARG A 133 17.18 11.32 1.41
CA ARG A 133 17.05 10.08 2.18
C ARG A 133 15.89 9.17 1.76
N HIS A 134 14.97 9.64 0.91
CA HIS A 134 13.77 8.91 0.48
C HIS A 134 13.72 8.57 -1.02
N GLY A 135 14.73 8.95 -1.77
CA GLY A 135 14.84 8.59 -3.19
C GLY A 135 15.93 7.56 -3.35
N VAL A 136 15.58 6.35 -3.82
CA VAL A 136 16.37 5.50 -4.75
C VAL A 136 15.67 4.14 -4.95
N LEU A 137 15.39 3.84 -6.23
CA LEU A 137 14.98 2.58 -6.91
C LEU A 137 13.47 2.28 -7.01
N ALA A 138 12.92 1.89 -8.17
CA ALA A 138 13.53 1.35 -9.38
C ALA A 138 12.88 1.89 -10.67
N ASP A 139 13.67 2.59 -11.48
CA ASP A 139 13.59 2.43 -12.93
C ASP A 139 14.52 1.26 -13.28
N ALA A 140 13.92 0.15 -13.71
CA ALA A 140 14.64 -0.99 -14.26
C ALA A 140 14.00 -1.37 -15.59
N ALA A 141 14.15 -0.49 -16.58
CA ALA A 141 14.18 -0.92 -17.96
C ALA A 141 15.36 -1.88 -18.19
N SER A 142 15.10 -2.97 -18.94
CA SER A 142 15.99 -4.09 -19.34
C SER A 142 15.98 -5.28 -18.36
N THR A 143 15.24 -6.36 -18.62
CA THR A 143 15.42 -7.23 -19.78
C THR A 143 14.11 -7.97 -20.06
N SER A 144 13.76 -8.02 -21.34
CA SER A 144 12.67 -8.82 -21.91
C SER A 144 12.56 -10.21 -21.27
N ARG A 145 11.62 -10.38 -20.35
CA ARG A 145 10.95 -11.66 -20.11
C ARG A 145 9.48 -11.45 -20.34
N ARG A 146 9.09 -11.93 -21.50
CA ARG A 146 7.74 -12.15 -22.00
C ARG A 146 6.87 -12.76 -20.88
N TRP A 147 5.86 -12.02 -20.44
CA TRP A 147 4.74 -12.56 -19.70
C TRP A 147 3.47 -12.10 -20.42
N ILE A 148 2.62 -13.09 -20.68
CA ILE A 148 1.33 -13.01 -21.38
C ILE A 148 0.37 -12.14 -20.57
#